data_AF-A0A376KII4-F1
#
_entry.id   AF-A0A376KII4-F1
#
_cell.length_a   1.000
_cell.length_b   1.000
_cell.length_c   1.000
_cell.angle_alpha   90.00
_cell.angle_beta   90.00
_cell.angle_gamma   90.00
#
_symmetry.space_group_name_H-M   'P 1'
#
loop_
_entity.id
_entity.type
_entity.pdbx_description
1 polymer ?
#
loop_
_entity_poly.entity_id
_entity_poly.type
_entity_poly.pdbx_seq_one_letter_code
_entity_poly.pdbx_strand_id
1 'polypeptide(L)' 'MARVTVQDAVEKIGNRFDLVLVAARRARQMQVGGKGSAGTGRKR' A
#
# COMPACT_ATOMS: atom_id res chain seq x y z
N MET A 1 -8.54 -16.58 -3.21
CA MET A 1 -8.72 -15.11 -3.24
C MET A 1 -8.03 -14.55 -2.02
N ALA A 2 -6.93 -13.82 -2.17
CA ALA A 2 -6.19 -13.30 -1.02
C ALA A 2 -7.07 -12.24 -0.32
N ARG A 3 -7.70 -12.61 0.78
CA ARG A 3 -8.31 -11.64 1.71
C ARG A 3 -7.18 -11.15 2.60
N VAL A 4 -6.86 -9.87 2.49
CA VAL A 4 -6.02 -9.18 3.46
C VAL A 4 -6.95 -8.51 4.46
N THR A 5 -6.76 -8.82 5.74
CA THR A 5 -7.52 -8.18 6.83
C THR A 5 -6.69 -7.08 7.48
N VAL A 6 -7.36 -6.18 8.19
CA VAL A 6 -6.67 -5.15 9.00
C VAL A 6 -5.81 -5.80 10.07
N GLN A 7 -6.22 -6.97 10.58
CA GLN A 7 -5.46 -7.71 11.59
C GLN A 7 -4.08 -8.10 11.05
N ASP A 8 -4.02 -8.67 9.83
CA ASP A 8 -2.76 -9.06 9.17
C ASP A 8 -1.84 -7.85 8.90
N ALA A 9 -2.43 -6.67 8.70
CA ALA A 9 -1.68 -5.43 8.50
C ALA A 9 -1.11 -4.86 9.81
N VAL A 10 -1.86 -5.00 10.91
CA VAL A 10 -1.43 -4.58 12.25
C VAL A 10 -0.32 -5.47 12.78
N GLU A 11 -0.37 -6.78 12.55
CA GLU A 11 0.72 -7.71 12.95
C GLU A 11 2.07 -7.36 12.31
N LYS A 12 2.06 -6.75 11.11
CA LYS A 12 3.30 -6.38 10.38
C LYS A 12 3.88 -5.05 10.80
N ILE A 13 3.04 -4.10 11.22
CA ILE A 13 3.48 -2.72 11.58
C ILE A 13 3.58 -2.56 13.09
N GLY A 14 2.89 -3.38 13.88
CA GLY A 14 2.88 -3.35 15.34
C GLY A 14 1.97 -2.26 15.93
N ASN A 15 1.83 -1.12 15.26
CA ASN A 15 1.01 0.01 15.72
C ASN A 15 -0.09 0.39 14.71
N ARG A 16 -1.33 0.51 15.22
CA ARG A 16 -2.51 0.90 14.43
C ARG A 16 -2.45 2.34 13.92
N PHE A 17 -1.90 3.26 14.70
CA PHE A 17 -1.79 4.67 14.29
C PHE A 17 -0.80 4.84 13.14
N ASP A 18 0.34 4.15 13.22
CA ASP A 18 1.35 4.15 12.15
C ASP A 18 0.83 3.49 10.88
N LEU A 19 0.06 2.39 11.01
CA LEU A 19 -0.64 1.75 9.89
C LEU A 19 -1.54 2.76 9.16
N VAL A 20 -2.36 3.51 9.90
CA VAL A 20 -3.25 4.52 9.30
C VAL A 20 -2.45 5.63 8.61
N LEU A 21 -1.38 6.11 9.24
CA LEU A 21 -0.56 7.20 8.70
C LEU A 21 0.14 6.80 7.39
N VAL A 22 0.74 5.61 7.36
CA VAL A 22 1.41 5.06 6.16
C VAL A 22 0.40 4.75 5.06
N ALA A 23 -0.75 4.15 5.39
CA ALA A 23 -1.80 3.86 4.43
C ALA A 23 -2.34 5.14 3.79
N ALA A 24 -2.63 6.18 4.58
CA ALA A 24 -3.10 7.46 4.06
C ALA A 24 -2.09 8.12 3.11
N ARG A 25 -0.79 8.06 3.44
CA ARG A 25 0.27 8.55 2.55
C ARG A 25 0.29 7.78 1.23
N ARG A 26 0.21 6.44 1.29
CA ARG A 26 0.23 5.59 0.10
C ARG A 26 -1.02 5.77 -0.77
N ALA A 27 -2.20 5.90 -0.16
CA ALA A 27 -3.46 6.17 -0.85
C ALA A 27 -3.37 7.46 -1.68
N ARG A 28 -2.84 8.55 -1.09
CA ARG A 28 -2.62 9.81 -1.82
C ARG A 28 -1.65 9.64 -2.99
N GLN A 29 -0.57 8.89 -2.81
CA GLN A 29 0.36 8.59 -3.91
C GLN A 29 -0.34 7.82 -5.03
N MET A 30 -1.20 6.86 -4.72
CA MET A 30 -1.96 6.12 -5.73
C MET A 30 -2.98 7.00 -6.45
N GLN A 31 -3.63 7.93 -5.75
CA GLN A 31 -4.63 8.84 -6.32
C GLN A 31 -4.03 9.83 -7.31
N VAL A 32 -2.82 10.35 -7.06
CA VAL A 32 -2.15 11.35 -7.92
C VAL A 32 -1.50 10.71 -9.16
N GLY A 33 -1.83 9.45 -9.47
CA GLY A 33 -1.21 8.72 -10.57
C GLY A 33 0.25 8.35 -10.28
N GLY A 34 0.57 8.12 -9.01
CA GLY A 34 1.91 7.86 -8.49
C GLY A 34 2.66 6.82 -9.30
N LYS A 35 3.53 7.32 -10.16
CA LYS A 35 4.55 6.59 -10.89
C LYS A 35 5.51 5.97 -9.88
N GLY A 36 5.18 4.77 -9.43
CA GLY A 36 5.97 4.04 -8.46
C GLY A 36 5.44 2.62 -8.35
N SER A 37 5.95 1.77 -9.24
CA SER A 37 5.76 0.31 -9.33
C SER A 37 4.56 -0.22 -10.16
N ALA A 38 4.35 0.32 -11.37
CA ALA A 38 3.97 -0.56 -12.47
C ALA A 38 5.27 -0.94 -13.17
N GLY A 39 5.60 -2.23 -13.15
CA GLY A 39 6.79 -2.76 -13.77
C GLY A 39 6.92 -2.25 -15.21
N THR A 40 8.16 -1.96 -15.58
CA THR A 40 8.65 -1.91 -16.95
C THR A 40 8.20 -3.17 -17.69
N GLY A 41 7.00 -3.12 -18.24
CA GLY A 41 6.41 -4.09 -19.14
C GLY A 41 6.35 -3.54 -20.56
N ARG A 42 7.37 -2.77 -20.97
CA ARG A 42 7.59 -2.49 -22.39
C ARG A 42 8.47 -3.61 -22.95
N LYS A 43 7.91 -4.83 -23.02
CA LYS A 43 8.45 -5.88 -23.90
C LYS A 43 8.15 -5.43 -25.33
N ARG A 44 9.11 -4.75 -25.93
CA ARG A 44 9.41 -4.94 -27.35
C ARG A 44 10.57 -5.91 -27.43
#